data_AF-A0A7S2PU55-F1
#
_entry.id   AF-A0A7S2PU55-F1
#
_cell.length_a   1.000
_cell.length_b   1.000
_cell.length_c   1.000
_cell.angle_alpha   90.00
_cell.angle_beta   90.00
_cell.angle_gamma   90.00
#
_symmetry.space_group_name_H-M   'P 1'
#
loop_
_entity.id
_entity.type
_entity.pdbx_description
1 polymer ?
#
loop_
_entity_poly.entity_id
_entity_poly.type
_entity_poly.pdbx_seq_one_letter_code
_entity_poly.pdbx_strand_id
1 'polypeptide(L)'
;FFGYLAPDIVFFGVGGSHADGGGEKDALRDARTSGEFCVNLVPWGLRVAMSASSAECPRAADEFVLPMAVAGGGAGAQQMPRKESCQAINAPCVGNALFRLECKVVELITLSE
;
A
#
# COMPACT_ATOMS: atom_id res chain seq x y z
N PHE A 1 -5.07 -25.63 -17.51
CA PHE A 1 -6.34 -24.88 -17.65
C PHE A 1 -6.80 -24.42 -16.26
N PHE A 2 -6.01 -23.57 -15.59
CA PHE A 2 -6.35 -22.96 -14.30
C PHE A 2 -6.86 -21.54 -14.58
N GLY A 3 -8.17 -21.42 -14.81
CA GLY A 3 -8.89 -20.15 -14.93
C GLY A 3 -9.66 -19.80 -13.65
N TYR A 4 -9.28 -20.37 -12.50
CA TYR A 4 -10.02 -20.18 -11.24
C TYR A 4 -9.66 -18.87 -10.52
N LEU A 5 -8.58 -18.21 -10.93
CA LEU A 5 -8.33 -16.81 -10.62
C LEU A 5 -8.08 -16.16 -11.97
N ALA A 6 -9.15 -15.67 -12.60
CA ALA A 6 -8.95 -14.68 -13.64
C ALA A 6 -7.99 -13.62 -13.05
N PRO A 7 -6.92 -13.22 -13.77
CA PRO A 7 -5.91 -12.29 -13.26
C PRO A 7 -6.46 -10.91 -12.83
N ASP A 8 -7.79 -10.74 -12.84
CA ASP A 8 -8.53 -9.52 -12.58
C ASP A 8 -8.86 -9.32 -11.08
N ILE A 9 -8.80 -10.36 -10.24
CA ILE A 9 -9.20 -10.26 -8.83
C ILE A 9 -7.99 -10.42 -7.90
N VAL A 10 -7.70 -9.36 -7.15
CA VAL A 10 -6.70 -9.33 -6.08
C VAL A 10 -7.40 -9.27 -4.74
N PHE A 11 -7.01 -10.15 -3.81
CA PHE A 11 -7.42 -10.07 -2.41
C PHE A 11 -6.34 -9.35 -1.61
N PHE A 12 -6.74 -8.34 -0.84
CA PHE A 12 -5.87 -7.61 0.08
C PHE A 12 -6.54 -7.52 1.45
N GLY A 13 -5.83 -7.94 2.49
CA GLY A 13 -6.31 -7.91 3.87
C GLY A 13 -5.78 -6.68 4.61
N VAL A 14 -6.69 -5.93 5.24
CA VAL A 14 -6.35 -4.81 6.12
C VAL A 14 -6.73 -5.19 7.54
N GLY A 15 -5.73 -5.42 8.39
CA GLY A 15 -5.92 -5.72 9.81
C GLY A 15 -5.45 -4.59 10.73
N GLY A 16 -6.00 -4.58 11.95
CA GLY A 16 -5.65 -3.64 13.02
C GLY A 16 -6.50 -2.36 13.03
N SER A 17 -6.37 -1.59 14.11
CA SER A 17 -7.04 -0.29 14.27
C SER A 17 -6.11 0.87 13.94
N HIS A 18 -6.67 2.02 13.58
CA HIS A 18 -5.92 3.26 13.43
C HIS A 18 -5.38 3.75 14.78
N ALA A 19 -4.15 4.27 14.80
CA ALA A 19 -3.50 4.78 16.01
C ALA A 19 -4.17 6.04 16.58
N ASP A 20 -4.93 6.73 15.75
CA ASP A 20 -5.56 8.03 16.04
C ASP A 20 -7.07 7.84 16.24
N GLY A 21 -7.45 7.49 17.47
CA GLY A 21 -8.85 7.29 17.87
C GLY A 21 -9.46 5.92 17.56
N GLY A 22 -8.68 4.95 17.08
CA GLY A 22 -9.17 3.62 16.72
C GLY A 22 -9.89 3.58 15.36
N GLY A 23 -10.54 2.44 15.06
CA GLY A 23 -11.31 2.25 13.82
C GLY A 23 -10.45 1.85 12.61
N GLU A 24 -10.99 1.97 11.41
CA GLU A 24 -10.37 1.47 10.17
C GLU A 24 -9.07 2.22 9.82
N LYS A 25 -8.06 1.47 9.34
CA LYS A 25 -6.85 2.05 8.73
C LYS A 25 -7.19 2.93 7.52
N ASP A 26 -6.36 3.94 7.26
CA ASP A 26 -6.54 4.88 6.15
C ASP A 26 -6.66 4.13 4.80
N ALA A 27 -5.82 3.12 4.55
CA ALA A 27 -5.92 2.31 3.34
C ALA A 27 -7.30 1.65 3.12
N LEU A 28 -7.96 1.15 4.17
CA LEU A 28 -9.29 0.55 4.06
C LEU A 28 -10.36 1.62 3.87
N ARG A 29 -10.29 2.72 4.64
CA ARG A 29 -11.22 3.84 4.52
C ARG A 29 -11.16 4.44 3.11
N ASP A 30 -9.96 4.65 2.59
CA ASP A 30 -9.74 5.29 1.29
C ASP A 30 -10.22 4.37 0.18
N ALA A 31 -9.87 3.08 0.20
CA ALA A 31 -10.39 2.09 -0.76
C ALA A 31 -11.93 1.99 -0.71
N ARG A 32 -12.54 2.03 0.47
CA ARG A 32 -14.01 2.05 0.64
C ARG A 32 -14.64 3.31 0.04
N THR A 33 -13.99 4.46 0.19
CA THR A 33 -14.53 5.77 -0.21
C THR A 33 -14.31 6.05 -1.70
N SER A 34 -13.12 5.78 -2.22
CA SER A 34 -12.76 6.00 -3.63
C SER A 34 -13.23 4.85 -4.53
N GLY A 35 -13.33 3.63 -3.99
CA GLY A 35 -13.51 2.41 -4.77
C GLY A 35 -12.27 2.00 -5.56
N GLU A 36 -11.10 2.59 -5.30
CA GLU A 36 -9.89 2.43 -6.10
C GLU A 36 -8.64 2.32 -5.21
N PHE A 37 -7.70 1.43 -5.57
CA PHE A 37 -6.43 1.27 -4.86
C PHE A 37 -5.34 0.72 -5.79
N CYS A 38 -4.07 0.94 -5.43
CA CYS A 38 -2.93 0.42 -6.18
C CYS A 38 -2.07 -0.51 -5.33
N VAL A 39 -1.83 -1.74 -5.80
CA VAL A 39 -0.85 -2.66 -5.19
C VAL A 39 0.50 -2.48 -5.89
N ASN A 40 1.55 -2.25 -5.11
CA ASN A 40 2.88 -1.97 -5.64
C ASN A 40 3.84 -3.11 -5.30
N LEU A 41 4.43 -3.75 -6.31
CA LEU A 41 5.53 -4.69 -6.13
C LEU A 41 6.84 -3.93 -6.25
N VAL A 42 7.51 -3.71 -5.12
CA VAL A 42 8.69 -2.84 -5.02
C VAL A 42 10.01 -3.61 -5.14
N PRO A 43 11.08 -3.02 -5.73
CA PRO A 43 12.40 -3.64 -5.75
C PRO A 43 13.01 -3.72 -4.35
N TRP A 44 14.01 -4.58 -4.17
CA TRP A 44 14.73 -4.76 -2.89
C TRP A 44 15.28 -3.45 -2.31
N GLY A 45 15.67 -2.51 -3.17
CA GLY A 45 16.16 -1.18 -2.77
C GLY A 45 15.11 -0.34 -2.02
N LEU A 46 13.81 -0.61 -2.19
CA LEU A 46 12.71 0.09 -1.51
C LEU A 46 12.20 -0.62 -0.25
N ARG A 47 12.77 -1.77 0.12
CA ARG A 47 12.25 -2.58 1.25
C ARG A 47 12.14 -1.82 2.58
N VAL A 48 13.12 -0.97 2.92
CA VAL A 48 13.07 -0.19 4.18
C VAL A 48 11.99 0.87 4.12
N ALA A 49 11.80 1.53 2.98
CA ALA A 49 10.71 2.50 2.80
C ALA A 49 9.34 1.83 2.90
N MET A 50 9.17 0.66 2.27
CA MET A 50 7.96 -0.15 2.36
C MET A 50 7.69 -0.61 3.80
N SER A 51 8.72 -1.02 4.54
CA SER A 51 8.56 -1.37 5.96
C SER A 51 8.21 -0.14 6.81
N ALA A 52 8.83 1.01 6.54
CA ALA A 52 8.56 2.26 7.25
C ALA A 52 7.11 2.76 7.06
N SER A 53 6.49 2.52 5.90
CA SER A 53 5.09 2.89 5.66
C SER A 53 4.07 2.09 6.49
N SER A 54 4.52 1.09 7.25
CA SER A 54 3.67 0.36 8.21
C SER A 54 3.67 1.00 9.61
N ALA A 55 4.41 2.09 9.81
CA ALA A 55 4.44 2.81 11.07
C ALA A 55 3.06 3.41 11.41
N GLU A 56 2.76 3.49 12.70
CA GLU A 56 1.58 4.18 13.20
C GLU A 56 1.73 5.68 13.00
N CYS A 57 1.04 6.21 11.98
CA CYS A 57 1.07 7.63 11.64
C CYS A 57 -0.29 8.29 11.95
N PRO A 58 -0.31 9.60 12.26
CA PRO A 58 -1.56 10.36 12.32
C PRO A 58 -2.30 10.30 10.98
N ARG A 59 -3.63 10.50 11.04
CA ARG A 59 -4.46 10.58 9.82
C ARG A 59 -3.90 11.64 8.86
N ALA A 60 -3.94 11.36 7.57
CA ALA A 60 -3.47 12.26 6.50
C ALA A 60 -1.95 12.55 6.49
N ALA A 61 -1.14 11.83 7.27
CA ALA A 61 0.30 11.81 7.06
C ALA A 61 0.61 11.17 5.69
N ASP A 62 1.54 11.76 4.93
CA ASP A 62 1.95 11.19 3.64
C ASP A 62 3.06 10.16 3.84
N GLU A 63 2.73 8.87 3.71
CA GLU A 63 3.68 7.80 4.02
C GLU A 63 4.89 7.76 3.07
N PHE A 64 4.78 8.38 1.89
CA PHE A 64 5.88 8.49 0.93
C PHE A 64 7.07 9.31 1.44
N VAL A 65 6.85 10.18 2.44
CA VAL A 65 7.87 11.06 3.00
C VAL A 65 8.26 10.70 4.44
N LEU A 66 7.85 9.53 4.93
CA LEU A 66 8.19 9.12 6.29
C LEU A 66 9.71 9.00 6.49
N PRO A 67 10.24 9.53 7.60
CA PRO A 67 11.65 9.41 7.90
C PRO A 67 12.02 7.93 8.11
N MET A 68 12.95 7.43 7.29
CA MET A 68 13.44 6.07 7.41
C MET A 68 14.48 6.01 8.54
N ALA A 69 14.10 5.43 9.68
CA ALA A 69 15.07 5.02 10.67
C ALA A 69 15.89 3.85 10.09
N VAL A 70 17.15 4.11 9.73
CA VAL A 70 18.09 3.08 9.27
C VAL A 70 18.50 2.24 10.50
N ALA A 71 17.63 1.31 10.91
CA ALA A 71 17.99 0.27 11.85
C ALA A 71 18.79 -0.80 11.10
N GLY A 72 20.11 -0.63 11.03
CA GLY A 72 21.05 -1.68 10.63
C GLY A 72 21.67 -1.49 9.24
N GLY A 73 23.00 -1.32 9.23
CA GLY A 73 23.84 -1.15 8.04
C GLY A 73 23.94 -2.39 7.16
N GLY A 74 22.87 -2.70 6.42
CA GLY A 74 22.91 -3.63 5.30
C GLY A 74 23.38 -2.92 4.03
N ALA A 75 24.45 -3.43 3.40
CA ALA A 75 25.18 -2.87 2.26
C ALA A 75 24.42 -2.84 0.91
N GLY A 76 23.20 -2.29 0.88
CA GLY A 76 22.44 -2.04 -0.33
C GLY A 76 22.04 -0.58 -0.43
N ALA A 77 22.19 0.02 -1.61
CA ALA A 77 21.75 1.40 -1.86
C ALA A 77 20.24 1.52 -1.59
N GLN A 78 19.91 2.21 -0.50
CA GLN A 78 18.53 2.43 -0.08
C GLN A 78 17.90 3.46 -1.01
N GLN A 79 16.77 3.10 -1.61
CA GLN A 79 16.03 3.98 -2.51
C GLN A 79 14.87 4.64 -1.76
N MET A 80 14.48 5.83 -2.21
CA MET A 80 13.25 6.51 -1.76
C MET A 80 12.12 6.19 -2.75
N PRO A 81 10.88 6.00 -2.28
CA PRO A 81 9.74 5.81 -3.16
C PRO A 81 9.44 7.13 -3.88
N ARG A 82 9.16 7.06 -5.18
CA ARG A 82 8.61 8.21 -5.92
C ARG A 82 7.10 8.13 -5.90
N LYS A 83 6.42 9.19 -5.49
CA LYS A 83 4.97 9.30 -5.60
C LYS A 83 4.61 9.68 -7.03
N GLU A 84 3.82 8.85 -7.69
CA GLU A 84 3.31 9.07 -9.05
C GLU A 84 1.81 8.82 -9.09
N SER A 85 1.12 9.30 -10.12
CA SER A 85 -0.28 8.98 -10.37
C SER A 85 -0.40 7.65 -11.11
N CYS A 86 -1.41 6.86 -10.76
CA CYS A 86 -1.90 5.74 -11.56
C CYS A 86 -2.41 6.22 -12.93
N GLN A 87 -2.45 5.31 -13.91
CA GLN A 87 -2.87 5.62 -15.28
C GLN A 87 -4.37 5.37 -15.52
N ALA A 88 -4.92 4.34 -14.89
CA ALA A 88 -6.29 3.84 -15.09
C ALA A 88 -7.23 4.16 -13.91
N ILE A 89 -6.69 4.53 -12.75
CA ILE A 89 -7.44 4.90 -11.54
C ILE A 89 -6.96 6.23 -10.96
N ASN A 90 -7.80 6.90 -10.17
CA ASN A 90 -7.48 8.14 -9.47
C ASN A 90 -6.85 7.87 -8.09
N ALA A 91 -5.69 7.21 -8.10
CA ALA A 91 -4.93 6.89 -6.89
C ALA A 91 -3.42 7.16 -7.08
N PRO A 92 -2.67 7.42 -5.99
CA PRO A 92 -1.22 7.46 -6.04
C PRO A 92 -0.61 6.05 -6.12
N CYS A 93 0.59 5.95 -6.69
CA CYS A 93 1.38 4.73 -6.76
C CYS A 93 2.89 5.00 -6.57
N VAL A 94 3.66 3.92 -6.42
CA VAL A 94 5.12 3.98 -6.28
C VAL A 94 5.76 3.94 -7.67
N GLY A 95 6.29 5.08 -8.10
CA GLY A 95 6.84 5.28 -9.44
C GLY A 95 8.00 4.37 -9.83
N ASN A 96 8.82 4.01 -8.85
CA ASN A 96 9.93 3.08 -8.98
C ASN A 96 9.60 1.65 -8.50
N ALA A 97 8.32 1.27 -8.46
CA ALA A 97 7.91 -0.13 -8.34
C ALA A 97 8.24 -0.91 -9.63
N LEU A 98 8.48 -2.23 -9.47
CA LEU A 98 8.68 -3.15 -10.59
C LEU A 98 7.37 -3.42 -11.33
N PHE A 99 6.28 -3.58 -10.57
CA PHE A 99 4.93 -3.79 -11.10
C PHE A 99 3.90 -3.07 -10.23
N ARG A 100 2.81 -2.64 -10.87
CA ARG A 100 1.68 -1.93 -10.24
C ARG A 100 0.41 -2.63 -10.68
N LEU A 101 -0.46 -2.98 -9.74
CA LEU A 101 -1.81 -3.46 -10.02
C LEU A 101 -2.76 -2.33 -9.64
N GLU A 102 -3.35 -1.70 -10.66
CA GLU A 102 -4.34 -0.64 -10.49
C GLU A 102 -5.72 -1.29 -10.41
N CYS A 103 -6.35 -1.21 -9.25
CA CYS A 103 -7.50 -2.02 -8.90
C CYS A 103 -8.72 -1.16 -8.59
N LYS A 104 -9.89 -1.68 -8.93
CA LYS A 104 -11.20 -1.20 -8.45
C LYS A 104 -11.72 -2.17 -7.40
N VAL A 105 -12.32 -1.62 -6.34
CA VAL A 105 -12.92 -2.40 -5.27
C VAL A 105 -14.19 -3.05 -5.80
N VAL A 106 -14.21 -4.38 -5.79
CA VAL A 106 -15.39 -5.18 -6.17
C VAL A 106 -16.22 -5.49 -4.93
N GLU A 107 -15.58 -5.92 -3.85
CA GLU A 107 -16.24 -6.30 -2.61
C GLU A 107 -15.31 -6.05 -1.41
N LEU A 108 -15.89 -5.64 -0.28
CA LEU A 108 -15.20 -5.53 1.00
C LEU A 108 -15.80 -6.56 1.96
N ILE A 109 -15.02 -7.60 2.29
CA ILE A 109 -15.44 -8.67 3.17
C ILE A 109 -14.89 -8.39 4.57
N THR A 110 -15.79 -8.20 5.54
CA THR A 110 -15.42 -8.14 6.96
C THR A 110 -15.27 -9.57 7.49
N LEU A 111 -14.05 -9.92 7.87
CA LEU A 111 -13.78 -11.18 8.57
C LEU A 111 -13.97 -10.93 10.06
N SER A 112 -14.97 -11.58 10.67
CA SER A 112 -15.13 -11.61 12.12
C SER A 112 -14.00 -12.42 12.77
N GLU A 113 -13.58 -12.01 13.97
CA GLU A 113 -12.68 -12.81 14.83
C GLU A 113 -13.28 -14.16 15.23
#